data_AF-A0A4C1YZ73-F1
#
_entry.id   AF-A0A4C1YZ73-F1
#
_cell.length_a   1.000
_cell.length_b   1.000
_cell.length_c   1.000
_cell.angle_alpha   90.00
_cell.angle_beta   90.00
_cell.angle_gamma   90.00
#
_symmetry.space_group_name_H-M   'P 1'
#
loop_
_entity.id
_entity.type
_entity.pdbx_description
1 polymer ?
#
loop_
_entity_poly.entity_id
_entity_poly.type
_entity_poly.pdbx_seq_one_letter_code
_entity_poly.pdbx_strand_id
1 'polypeptide(L)' 'MNHIDVSPNFGGLIYSVNNFVANLIGIAEPVFTASVLGDDSNVSGWRIVFFASAGLSVLSNLIYVIWGTAERQPWTVHIP' A
#
# COMPACT_ATOMS: atom_id res chain seq x y z
N MET A 1 13.45 12.38 1.68
CA MET A 1 14.22 13.03 0.60
C MET A 1 13.88 12.29 -0.70
N ASN A 2 13.13 12.78 -1.67
CA ASN A 2 12.68 14.12 -2.02
C ASN A 2 11.33 13.95 -2.77
N HIS A 3 10.23 13.79 -2.02
CA HIS A 3 8.88 13.49 -2.57
C HIS A 3 8.00 14.75 -2.71
N ILE A 4 8.55 15.91 -2.34
CA ILE A 4 7.85 17.20 -2.31
C ILE A 4 8.13 18.00 -3.60
N ASP A 5 9.16 17.63 -4.37
CA ASP A 5 9.58 18.35 -5.58
C ASP A 5 8.90 17.92 -6.90
N VAL A 6 8.03 16.91 -6.92
CA VAL A 6 7.49 16.34 -8.19
C VAL A 6 6.06 16.77 -8.53
N SER A 7 5.25 17.25 -7.57
CA SER A 7 3.91 17.78 -7.89
C SER A 7 3.35 18.68 -6.76
N PRO A 8 3.46 20.01 -6.84
CA PRO A 8 2.97 20.90 -5.81
C PRO A 8 1.43 20.88 -5.62
N ASN A 9 0.65 20.45 -6.62
CA ASN A 9 -0.82 20.48 -6.56
C ASN A 9 -1.50 19.15 -6.18
N PHE A 10 -0.86 17.99 -6.39
CA PHE A 10 -1.49 16.66 -6.17
C PHE A 10 -0.72 15.76 -5.20
N GLY A 11 0.49 16.16 -4.77
CA GLY A 11 1.29 15.39 -3.81
C GLY A 11 0.58 15.25 -2.46
N GLY A 12 -0.09 16.30 -2.00
CA GLY A 12 -0.86 16.29 -0.75
C GLY A 12 -2.07 15.35 -0.78
N LEU A 13 -2.81 15.29 -1.90
CA LEU A 13 -3.98 14.42 -2.07
C LEU A 13 -3.55 12.95 -2.21
N ILE A 14 -2.53 12.65 -3.00
CA ILE A 14 -2.02 11.28 -3.15
C ILE A 14 -1.47 10.78 -1.80
N TYR A 15 -0.75 11.63 -1.09
CA TYR A 15 -0.20 11.28 0.21
C TYR A 15 -1.29 11.07 1.27
N SER A 16 -2.32 11.92 1.32
CA SER A 16 -3.43 11.76 2.26
C SER A 16 -4.28 10.53 1.97
N VAL A 17 -4.55 10.21 0.70
CA VAL A 17 -5.24 8.97 0.29
C VAL A 17 -4.39 7.75 0.65
N ASN A 18 -3.09 7.77 0.37
CA ASN A 18 -2.19 6.68 0.76
C ASN A 18 -2.18 6.48 2.28
N ASN A 19 -2.12 7.56 3.05
CA ASN A 19 -2.13 7.48 4.52
C ASN A 19 -3.48 6.95 5.03
N PHE A 20 -4.61 7.37 4.45
CA PHE A 20 -5.93 6.85 4.80
C PHE A 20 -6.06 5.34 4.52
N VAL A 21 -5.65 4.91 3.32
CA VAL A 21 -5.67 3.48 2.96
C VAL A 21 -4.74 2.68 3.88
N ALA A 22 -3.55 3.20 4.19
CA ALA A 22 -2.64 2.56 5.13
C ALA A 22 -3.23 2.41 6.53
N ASN A 23 -3.92 3.43 7.04
CA ASN A 23 -4.60 3.35 8.34
C ASN A 23 -5.76 2.35 8.33
N LEU A 24 -6.55 2.28 7.24
CA LEU A 24 -7.61 1.28 7.11
C LEU A 24 -7.06 -0.15 7.11
N ILE A 25 -5.99 -0.39 6.34
CA ILE A 25 -5.32 -1.69 6.29
C ILE A 25 -4.74 -2.03 7.67
N GLY A 26 -4.12 -1.05 8.35
CA GLY A 26 -3.57 -1.24 9.70
C GLY A 26 -4.62 -1.60 10.75
N ILE A 27 -5.86 -1.12 10.61
CA ILE A 27 -6.98 -1.53 11.49
C ILE A 27 -7.49 -2.93 11.11
N ALA A 28 -7.46 -3.30 9.83
CA ALA A 28 -7.93 -4.59 9.34
C ALA A 28 -6.94 -5.75 9.60
N GLU A 29 -5.64 -5.48 9.63
CA GLU A 29 -4.60 -6.49 9.84
C GLU A 29 -4.76 -7.31 11.13
N PRO A 30 -4.99 -6.71 12.31
CA PRO A 30 -5.22 -7.45 13.55
C PRO A 30 -6.49 -8.28 13.52
N VAL A 31 -7.55 -7.80 12.87
CA VAL A 31 -8.82 -8.52 12.74
C VAL A 31 -8.65 -9.76 11.86
N PHE A 32 -7.92 -9.62 10.76
CA PHE A 32 -7.56 -10.73 9.88
C PHE A 32 -6.64 -11.73 10.59
N THR A 33 -5.63 -11.26 11.30
CA THR A 33 -4.71 -12.13 12.04
C THR A 33 -5.43 -12.87 13.16
N ALA A 34 -6.33 -12.20 13.88
CA ALA A 34 -7.14 -12.79 14.94
C ALA A 34 -8.12 -13.85 14.42
N SER A 35 -8.71 -13.66 13.23
CA SER A 35 -9.61 -14.66 12.64
C SER A 35 -8.86 -15.89 12.11
N VAL A 36 -7.62 -15.72 11.64
CA VAL A 36 -6.78 -16.81 11.12
C VAL A 36 -6.10 -17.60 12.25
N LEU A 37 -5.69 -16.94 13.33
CA LEU A 37 -5.08 -17.61 14.47
C LEU A 37 -6.10 -18.21 15.44
N GLY A 38 -7.25 -17.57 15.66
CA GLY A 38 -8.19 -17.98 16.72
C GLY A 38 -7.55 -17.93 18.12
N ASP A 39 -8.08 -18.73 19.05
CA ASP A 39 -7.56 -18.82 20.44
C ASP A 39 -6.24 -19.61 20.55
N ASP A 40 -5.97 -20.50 19.61
CA ASP A 40 -4.75 -21.33 19.61
C ASP A 40 -3.73 -20.78 18.61
N SER A 41 -2.67 -20.18 19.13
CA SER A 41 -1.54 -19.62 18.39
C SER A 41 -0.66 -20.71 17.74
N ASN A 42 -1.25 -21.49 16.84
CA ASN A 42 -0.60 -22.57 16.13
C ASN A 42 0.31 -22.05 15.01
N VAL A 43 1.47 -22.71 14.83
CA VAL A 43 2.45 -22.41 13.77
C VAL A 43 1.82 -22.46 12.38
N SER A 44 0.81 -23.31 12.16
CA SER A 44 0.09 -23.40 10.89
C SER A 44 -0.70 -22.13 10.55
N GLY A 45 -1.29 -21.45 11.54
CA GLY A 45 -2.03 -20.20 11.33
C GLY A 45 -1.11 -19.07 10.89
N TRP A 46 0.05 -18.95 11.54
CA TRP A 46 1.07 -17.98 11.15
C TRP A 46 1.59 -18.18 9.72
N ARG A 47 1.75 -19.44 9.27
CA ARG A 47 2.15 -19.71 7.88
C ARG A 47 1.14 -19.11 6.89
N ILE A 48 -0.15 -19.22 7.17
CA ILE A 48 -1.21 -18.64 6.32
C ILE A 48 -1.10 -17.13 6.29
N VAL A 49 -0.91 -16.48 7.45
CA VAL A 49 -0.73 -15.02 7.53
C VAL A 49 0.49 -14.55 6.74
N PHE A 50 1.63 -15.23 6.86
CA PHE A 50 2.84 -14.90 6.10
C PHE A 50 2.69 -15.14 4.59
N PHE A 51 2.02 -16.22 4.17
CA PHE A 51 1.74 -16.44 2.75
C PHE A 51 0.76 -15.40 2.21
N ALA A 52 -0.22 -14.98 3.00
CA ALA A 52 -1.16 -13.92 2.63
C ALA A 52 -0.44 -12.56 2.45
N SER A 53 0.44 -12.18 3.36
CA SER A 53 1.20 -10.91 3.25
C SER A 53 2.21 -10.92 2.09
N ALA A 54 2.86 -12.07 1.85
CA ALA A 54 3.69 -12.26 0.67
C ALA A 54 2.88 -12.15 -0.64
N GLY A 55 1.70 -12.79 -0.69
CA GLY A 55 0.78 -12.70 -1.82
C GLY A 55 0.32 -11.26 -2.08
N LEU A 56 -0.06 -10.53 -1.03
CA LEU A 56 -0.45 -9.12 -1.14
C LEU A 56 0.70 -8.27 -1.68
N SER A 57 1.92 -8.49 -1.18
CA SER A 57 3.11 -7.77 -1.62
C SER A 57 3.40 -8.00 -3.12
N VAL A 58 3.29 -9.26 -3.57
CA VAL A 58 3.44 -9.60 -5.00
C VAL A 58 2.33 -8.98 -5.84
N LEU A 59 1.08 -9.02 -5.38
CA LEU A 59 -0.05 -8.39 -6.08
C LEU A 59 0.14 -6.87 -6.19
N SER A 60 0.52 -6.20 -5.11
CA SER A 60 0.83 -4.76 -5.12
C SER A 60 1.96 -4.44 -6.10
N ASN A 61 3.00 -5.28 -6.15
CA ASN A 61 4.09 -5.14 -7.11
C ASN A 61 3.61 -5.35 -8.56
N LEU A 62 2.76 -6.35 -8.82
CA LEU A 62 2.18 -6.59 -10.14
C LEU A 62 1.29 -5.42 -10.59
N ILE A 63 0.46 -4.88 -9.70
CA ILE A 63 -0.34 -3.69 -9.97
C ILE A 63 0.57 -2.53 -10.35
N TYR A 64 1.65 -2.32 -9.61
CA TYR A 64 2.65 -1.30 -9.93
C TYR A 64 3.33 -1.55 -11.28
N VAL A 65 3.66 -2.78 -11.63
CA VAL A 65 4.29 -3.09 -12.93
C VAL A 65 3.32 -2.90 -14.10
N ILE A 66 2.04 -3.24 -13.92
CA ILE A 66 1.02 -3.15 -14.99
C ILE A 66 0.56 -1.71 -15.21
N TRP A 67 0.32 -0.95 -14.13
CA TRP A 67 -0.27 0.39 -14.21
C TRP A 67 0.71 1.52 -13.84
N GLY A 68 1.85 1.21 -13.26
CA GLY A 68 2.87 2.20 -12.94
C GLY A 68 3.55 2.67 -14.21
N THR A 69 3.28 3.92 -14.57
CA THR A 69 4.08 4.62 -15.58
C THR A 69 5.21 5.38 -14.90
N ALA A 70 6.44 5.18 -15.37
CA ALA A 70 7.61 5.96 -14.95
C ALA A 70 7.72 7.30 -15.70
N GLU A 71 6.74 7.62 -16.55
CA GLU A 71 6.77 8.80 -17.39
C GLU A 71 6.39 10.06 -16.60
N ARG A 72 7.20 11.12 -16.74
CA ARG A 72 6.96 12.42 -16.13
C ARG A 72 5.59 12.92 -16.59
N GLN A 73 4.69 13.06 -15.64
CA GLN A 73 3.32 13.41 -15.94
C GLN A 73 3.22 14.87 -16.42
N PRO A 74 2.43 15.16 -17.48
CA PRO A 74 2.51 16.43 -18.22
C PRO A 74 2.03 17.66 -17.44
N TRP A 75 1.35 17.50 -16.30
CA TRP A 75 0.89 18.62 -15.47
C TRP A 75 2.02 19.31 -14.69
N THR A 76 3.24 18.77 -14.66
CA THR A 76 4.38 19.36 -13.95
C THR A 76 5.02 20.53 -14.73
N VAL A 77 4.57 20.82 -15.95
CA VAL A 77 5.07 21.95 -16.76
C VAL A 77 3.90 22.79 -17.26
N HIS A 78 3.41 23.76 -16.47
CA HIS A 78 3.00 25.10 -16.91
C HIS A 78 2.33 25.89 -15.77
N ILE A 79 3.13 26.61 -14.97
CA ILE A 79 2.63 27.80 -14.28
C ILE A 79 3.73 28.87 -14.42
N PRO A 80 3.44 30.05 -15.03
CA PRO A 80 4.40 31.16 -15.10
C PRO A 80 4.76 31.72 -13.73
#